data_AF-A0A0R3SR33-F1
#
_entry.id   AF-A0A0R3SR33-F1
#
_cell.length_a   1.000
_cell.length_b   1.000
_cell.length_c   1.000
_cell.angle_alpha   90.00
_cell.angle_beta   90.00
_cell.angle_gamma   90.00
#
_symmetry.space_group_name_H-M   'P 1'
#
loop_
_entity.id
_entity.type
_entity.pdbx_description
1 polymer ?
#
loop_
_entity_poly.entity_id
_entity_poly.type
_entity_poly.pdbx_seq_one_letter_code
_entity_poly.pdbx_strand_id
1 'polypeptide(L)'
;MERRLTQNQRKLNRAINEYRLQHQQPISRREFDLNDPDALKKELPARISDDDPRCGVSSLQKFVGEDLTKKSRDKLQQQQMSTWFDKQIEEHDRAEASRKHDEQ
;
A
#
# COMPACT_ATOMS: atom_id res chain seq x y z
N MET A 1 46.05 51.44 -16.15
CA MET A 1 45.71 50.81 -14.85
C MET A 1 44.26 50.29 -14.84
N GLU A 2 43.29 51.12 -15.23
CA GLU A 2 41.85 50.80 -15.24
C GLU A 2 41.44 49.55 -16.05
N ARG A 3 41.99 49.34 -17.26
CA ARG A 3 41.70 48.14 -18.07
C ARG A 3 42.04 46.81 -17.37
N ARG A 4 43.10 46.80 -16.55
CA ARG A 4 43.47 45.60 -15.79
C ARG A 4 42.49 45.37 -14.64
N LEU A 5 42.07 46.43 -13.96
CA LEU A 5 41.06 46.36 -12.90
C LEU A 5 39.72 45.84 -13.44
N THR A 6 39.26 46.33 -14.58
CA THR A 6 38.01 45.86 -15.20
C THR A 6 38.09 44.41 -15.67
N GLN A 7 39.22 43.99 -16.24
CA GLN A 7 39.44 42.58 -16.60
C GLN A 7 39.48 41.66 -15.37
N ASN A 8 40.14 42.08 -14.29
CA ASN A 8 40.18 41.33 -13.05
C ASN A 8 38.79 41.22 -12.42
N GLN A 9 38.00 42.30 -12.42
CA GLN A 9 36.61 42.26 -11.95
C GLN A 9 35.76 41.29 -12.77
N ARG A 10 35.93 41.28 -14.10
CA ARG A 10 35.22 40.32 -14.98
C ARG A 10 35.60 38.87 -14.67
N LYS A 11 36.89 38.59 -14.46
CA LYS A 11 37.38 37.24 -14.09
C LYS A 11 36.82 36.79 -12.73
N LEU A 12 36.83 37.68 -11.74
CA LEU A 12 36.27 37.39 -10.43
C LEU A 12 34.76 37.09 -10.50
N ASN A 13 34.00 37.94 -11.18
CA ASN A 13 32.56 37.74 -11.36
C ASN A 13 32.26 36.42 -12.09
N ARG A 14 33.08 36.07 -13.09
CA ARG A 14 32.97 34.78 -13.79
C ARG A 14 33.21 33.60 -12.84
N ALA A 15 34.29 33.63 -12.06
CA ALA A 15 34.60 32.57 -11.10
C ALA A 15 33.50 32.42 -10.03
N ILE A 16 32.94 33.53 -9.54
CA ILE A 16 31.82 33.52 -8.58
C ILE A 16 30.58 32.86 -9.21
N ASN A 17 30.24 33.23 -10.46
CA ASN A 17 29.09 32.65 -11.14
C ASN A 17 29.30 31.17 -11.47
N GLU A 18 30.51 30.77 -11.86
CA GLU A 18 30.88 29.37 -12.04
C GLU A 18 30.72 28.58 -10.74
N TYR A 19 31.19 29.12 -9.61
CA TYR A 19 31.00 28.51 -8.29
C TYR A 19 29.53 28.40 -7.90
N ARG A 20 28.73 29.45 -8.12
CA ARG A 20 27.28 29.44 -7.87
C ARG A 20 26.58 28.35 -8.67
N LEU A 21 26.91 28.24 -9.96
CA LEU A 21 26.35 27.25 -10.85
C LEU A 21 26.81 25.82 -10.50
N GLN A 22 27.98 25.63 -9.92
CA GLN A 22 28.47 24.29 -9.58
C GLN A 22 28.02 23.81 -8.20
N HIS A 23 27.89 24.73 -7.24
CA HIS A 23 27.75 24.35 -5.82
C HIS A 23 26.53 24.94 -5.11
N GLN A 24 25.82 25.89 -5.72
CA GLN A 24 24.69 26.57 -5.10
C GLN A 24 23.39 26.37 -5.89
N GLN A 25 23.27 25.21 -6.54
CA GLN A 25 22.08 24.83 -7.28
C GLN A 25 20.91 24.57 -6.31
N PRO A 26 19.65 24.85 -6.69
CA PRO A 26 18.50 24.56 -5.84
C PRO A 26 18.42 23.08 -5.41
N ILE A 27 18.81 22.17 -6.30
CA ILE A 27 18.81 20.72 -6.05
C ILE A 27 19.85 20.27 -5.00
N SER A 28 20.90 21.06 -4.76
CA SER A 28 21.92 20.73 -3.75
C SER A 28 21.58 21.28 -2.37
N ARG A 29 20.40 21.89 -2.19
CA ARG A 29 19.92 22.34 -0.89
C ARG A 29 19.53 21.15 -0.02
N ARG A 30 19.74 21.27 1.29
CA ARG A 30 19.44 20.21 2.27
C ARG A 30 17.94 19.91 2.33
N GLU A 31 17.13 20.92 2.13
CA GLU A 31 15.66 20.90 2.17
C GLU A 31 15.02 20.77 0.77
N PHE A 32 15.80 20.37 -0.25
CA PHE A 32 15.27 20.27 -1.61
C PHE A 32 14.15 19.24 -1.71
N ASP A 33 14.26 18.10 -1.01
CA ASP A 33 13.22 17.07 -0.92
C ASP A 33 11.86 17.62 -0.46
N LEU A 34 11.86 18.55 0.49
CA LEU A 34 10.66 19.22 0.99
C LEU A 34 10.09 20.26 0.00
N ASN A 35 10.93 20.83 -0.86
CA ASN A 35 10.58 21.91 -1.79
C ASN A 35 10.56 21.46 -3.26
N ASP A 36 10.67 20.16 -3.51
CA ASP A 36 10.75 19.61 -4.86
C ASP A 36 9.38 19.78 -5.55
N PRO A 37 9.31 20.51 -6.68
CA PRO A 37 8.05 20.73 -7.39
C PRO A 37 7.42 19.43 -7.90
N ASP A 38 8.22 18.36 -8.06
CA ASP A 38 7.77 17.05 -8.49
C ASP A 38 7.62 16.06 -7.31
N ALA A 39 7.71 16.50 -6.05
CA ALA A 39 7.63 15.63 -4.86
C ALA A 39 6.43 14.68 -4.91
N LEU A 40 5.23 15.21 -5.18
CA LEU A 40 3.98 14.43 -5.24
C LEU A 40 3.95 13.39 -6.37
N LYS A 41 4.72 13.61 -7.45
CA LYS A 41 4.83 12.63 -8.54
C LYS A 41 5.79 11.50 -8.21
N LYS A 42 6.75 11.76 -7.33
CA LYS A 42 7.77 10.79 -6.89
C LYS A 42 7.31 9.99 -5.67
N GLU A 43 6.36 10.54 -4.90
CA GLU A 43 5.81 9.90 -3.70
C GLU A 43 5.04 8.62 -4.05
N LEU A 44 5.19 7.60 -3.20
CA LEU A 44 4.44 6.36 -3.31
C LEU A 44 3.11 6.47 -2.53
N PRO A 45 2.04 5.79 -2.98
CA PRO A 45 0.81 5.70 -2.20
C PRO A 45 1.07 5.18 -0.77
N ALA A 46 0.25 5.64 0.17
CA ALA A 46 0.33 5.27 1.59
C ALA A 46 0.20 3.75 1.83
N ARG A 47 -0.53 3.05 0.96
CA ARG A 47 -0.65 1.59 0.89
C ARG A 47 -0.58 1.18 -0.58
N ILE A 48 0.36 0.30 -0.94
CA ILE A 48 0.52 -0.18 -2.33
C ILE A 48 -0.32 -1.44 -2.57
N SER A 49 -0.44 -2.30 -1.57
CA SER A 49 -1.13 -3.58 -1.65
C SER A 49 -1.71 -3.97 -0.28
N ASP A 50 -2.53 -5.02 -0.24
CA ASP A 50 -3.04 -5.58 1.00
C ASP A 50 -1.92 -6.17 1.86
N ASP A 51 -0.88 -6.73 1.25
CA ASP A 51 0.26 -7.35 1.94
C ASP A 51 1.48 -6.42 2.01
N ASP A 52 1.26 -5.11 1.95
CA ASP A 52 2.34 -4.11 2.05
C ASP A 52 3.03 -4.19 3.43
N PRO A 53 4.33 -4.58 3.49
CA PRO A 53 5.04 -4.75 4.76
C PRO A 53 5.26 -3.44 5.51
N ARG A 54 5.08 -2.28 4.85
CA ARG A 54 5.19 -0.95 5.47
C ARG A 54 3.96 -0.62 6.33
N CYS A 55 2.82 -1.25 6.05
CA CYS A 55 1.55 -0.99 6.74
C CYS A 55 1.40 -1.82 8.03
N GLY A 56 2.30 -1.59 8.99
CA GLY A 56 2.21 -2.16 10.35
C GLY A 56 1.06 -1.58 11.17
N VAL A 57 0.82 -2.11 12.38
CA VAL A 57 -0.30 -1.70 13.25
C VAL A 57 -0.32 -0.20 13.58
N SER A 58 0.86 0.41 13.79
CA SER A 58 0.98 1.84 14.09
C SER A 58 0.74 2.75 12.89
N SER A 59 0.75 2.21 11.66
CA SER A 59 0.53 3.01 10.44
C SER A 59 -0.92 3.42 10.25
N LEU A 60 -1.86 2.69 10.86
CA LEU A 60 -3.31 2.87 10.71
C LEU A 60 -3.79 2.82 9.23
N GLN A 61 -3.00 2.25 8.31
CA GLN A 61 -3.34 2.12 6.88
C GLN A 61 -4.04 0.79 6.55
N LYS A 62 -3.96 -0.20 7.44
CA LYS A 62 -4.59 -1.52 7.29
C LYS A 62 -5.25 -1.92 8.61
N PHE A 63 -6.53 -2.28 8.54
CA PHE A 63 -7.29 -2.74 9.69
C PHE A 63 -7.73 -4.19 9.49
N VAL A 64 -7.49 -5.04 10.49
CA VAL A 64 -7.88 -6.45 10.45
C VAL A 64 -9.40 -6.61 10.37
N GLY A 65 -10.18 -5.65 10.88
CA GLY A 65 -11.63 -5.66 10.85
C GLY A 65 -12.27 -5.42 9.47
N GLU A 66 -11.50 -5.03 8.45
CA GLU A 66 -12.02 -4.80 7.10
C GLU A 66 -12.53 -6.11 6.43
N ASP A 67 -12.02 -7.27 6.86
CA ASP A 67 -12.36 -8.63 6.36
C ASP A 67 -12.71 -8.68 4.86
N LEU A 68 -11.68 -8.56 4.02
CA LEU A 68 -11.80 -8.75 2.56
C LEU A 68 -12.30 -10.16 2.18
N THR A 69 -12.19 -11.12 3.10
CA THR A 69 -12.57 -12.53 2.87
C THR A 69 -14.02 -12.82 3.22
N LYS A 70 -14.79 -11.84 3.72
CA LYS A 70 -16.18 -12.01 4.16
C LYS A 70 -17.05 -12.76 3.16
N LYS A 71 -17.00 -12.39 1.88
CA LYS A 71 -17.80 -13.04 0.83
C LYS A 71 -17.47 -14.52 0.67
N SER A 72 -16.19 -14.87 0.69
CA SER A 72 -15.72 -16.25 0.59
C SER A 72 -16.12 -17.06 1.83
N ARG A 73 -16.00 -16.45 3.02
CA ARG A 73 -16.42 -17.05 4.28
C ARG A 73 -17.93 -17.31 4.31
N ASP A 74 -18.74 -16.32 3.91
CA ASP A 74 -20.20 -16.45 3.86
C ASP A 74 -20.62 -17.58 2.89
N LYS A 75 -19.94 -17.69 1.72
CA LYS A 75 -20.16 -18.81 0.78
C LYS A 75 -19.82 -20.17 1.38
N LEU A 76 -18.68 -20.27 2.08
CA LEU A 76 -18.27 -21.52 2.73
C LEU A 76 -19.27 -21.94 3.81
N GLN A 77 -19.76 -20.98 4.61
CA GLN A 77 -20.78 -21.22 5.63
C GLN A 77 -22.09 -21.73 5.02
N GLN A 78 -22.53 -21.15 3.89
CA GLN A 78 -23.73 -21.63 3.19
C GLN A 78 -23.56 -23.06 2.66
N GLN A 79 -22.41 -23.38 2.07
CA GLN A 79 -22.13 -24.72 1.58
C GLN A 79 -22.11 -25.74 2.73
N GLN A 80 -21.45 -25.39 3.83
CA GLN A 80 -21.40 -26.22 5.03
C GLN A 80 -22.80 -26.48 5.59
N MET A 81 -23.63 -25.44 5.67
CA MET A 81 -25.01 -25.55 6.12
C MET A 81 -25.85 -26.45 5.21
N SER A 82 -25.70 -26.33 3.89
CA SER A 82 -26.37 -27.23 2.93
C SER A 82 -26.00 -28.68 3.19
N THR A 83 -24.70 -28.98 3.27
CA THR A 83 -24.22 -30.35 3.52
C THR A 83 -24.70 -30.91 4.86
N TRP A 84 -24.81 -30.08 5.89
CA TRP A 84 -25.35 -30.49 7.18
C TRP A 84 -26.83 -30.86 7.10
N PHE A 85 -27.64 -30.05 6.39
CA PHE A 85 -29.05 -30.37 6.21
C PHE A 85 -29.25 -31.64 5.38
N ASP A 86 -28.48 -31.83 4.31
CA ASP A 86 -28.56 -33.03 3.49
C ASP A 86 -28.28 -34.30 4.33
N LYS A 87 -27.25 -34.26 5.18
CA LYS A 87 -26.94 -35.36 6.10
C LYS A 87 -28.03 -35.60 7.13
N GLN A 88 -28.60 -34.54 7.70
CA GLN A 88 -29.66 -34.66 8.69
C GLN A 88 -30.93 -35.28 8.09
N ILE A 89 -31.26 -34.92 6.85
CA ILE A 89 -32.37 -35.53 6.11
C ILE A 89 -32.08 -37.01 5.84
N GLU A 90 -30.88 -37.34 5.36
CA GLU A 90 -30.50 -38.73 5.10
C GLU A 90 -30.56 -39.59 6.37
N GLU A 91 -30.06 -39.08 7.49
CA GLU A 91 -30.10 -39.77 8.79
C GLU A 91 -31.54 -39.97 9.28
N HIS A 92 -32.39 -38.94 9.12
CA HIS A 92 -33.81 -39.01 9.46
C HIS A 92 -34.53 -40.08 8.64
N ASP A 93 -34.37 -40.04 7.32
CA ASP A 93 -35.05 -40.96 6.39
C ASP A 93 -34.59 -42.41 6.61
N ARG A 94 -33.29 -42.61 6.89
CA ARG A 94 -32.74 -43.92 7.26
C ARG A 94 -33.32 -44.43 8.56
N ALA A 95 -33.45 -43.58 9.59
CA ALA A 95 -34.03 -43.96 10.87
C ALA A 95 -35.52 -44.32 10.75
N GLU A 96 -36.29 -43.57 9.94
CA GLU A 96 -37.68 -43.93 9.65
C GLU A 96 -37.80 -45.27 8.92
N ALA A 97 -36.94 -45.52 7.92
CA ALA A 97 -36.95 -46.77 7.17
C ALA A 97 -36.65 -47.98 8.08
N SER A 98 -35.68 -47.86 8.99
CA SER A 98 -35.38 -48.90 9.99
C SER A 98 -36.57 -49.18 10.91
N ARG A 99 -37.24 -48.14 11.43
CA ARG A 99 -38.43 -48.31 12.28
C ARG A 99 -39.55 -49.06 11.55
N LYS A 100 -39.84 -48.68 10.31
CA LYS A 100 -40.86 -49.35 9.49
C LYS A 100 -40.52 -50.81 9.21
N HIS A 101 -39.25 -51.14 9.02
CA HIS A 101 -38.80 -52.52 8.83
C HIS A 101 -38.96 -53.34 10.12
N ASP A 102 -38.65 -52.76 11.29
CA ASP A 102 -38.76 -53.44 12.58
C ASP A 102 -40.22 -53.63 13.05
N GLU A 103 -41.16 -52.86 12.50
CA GLU A 103 -42.61 -52.96 12.76
C GLU A 103 -43.35 -53.97 11.84
N GLN A 104 -42.70 -54.51 10.79
CA GLN A 104 -43.24 -55.53 9.88
C GLN A 104 -42.91 -56.96 10.33
#